data_AF-A0A7C4NLU8-F1
#
_entry.id   AF-A0A7C4NLU8-F1
#
_cell.length_a   1.000
_cell.length_b   1.000
_cell.length_c   1.000
_cell.angle_alpha   90.00
_cell.angle_beta   90.00
_cell.angle_gamma   90.00
#
_symmetry.space_group_name_H-M   'P 1'
#
loop_
_entity.id
_entity.type
_entity.pdbx_description
1 polymer ?
#
loop_
_entity_poly.entity_id
_entity_poly.type
_entity_poly.pdbx_seq_one_letter_code
_entity_poly.pdbx_strand_id
1 'polypeptide(L)'
;MGRNTSSLRIAVARYVERIKKLSEVLPPEERQYIEEFLQDLETTLSLCSYTGVADPLEVLFFHFIRKLVQFKAYNTKYKPLGR
;
A
#
# COMPACT_ATOMS: atom_id res chain seq x y z
N MET A 1 -9.87 13.39 29.97
CA MET A 1 -10.05 13.14 28.52
C MET A 1 -8.86 12.31 28.01
N GLY A 2 -8.96 10.98 28.07
CA GLY A 2 -7.89 10.08 27.64
C GLY A 2 -7.95 9.87 26.13
N ARG A 3 -6.86 10.20 25.43
CA ARG A 3 -6.72 10.07 23.98
C ARG A 3 -6.82 8.61 23.55
N ASN A 4 -7.92 8.22 22.93
CA ASN A 4 -8.02 6.97 22.16
C ASN A 4 -7.21 7.12 20.87
N THR A 5 -5.88 7.14 20.95
CA THR A 5 -5.05 7.03 19.74
C THR A 5 -5.08 5.55 19.34
N SER A 6 -5.92 5.22 18.36
CA SER A 6 -5.89 3.88 17.74
C SER A 6 -4.47 3.59 17.26
N SER A 7 -3.96 2.38 17.52
CA SER A 7 -2.64 1.99 17.03
C SER A 7 -2.56 2.21 15.52
N LEU A 8 -1.39 2.61 15.02
CA LEU A 8 -1.15 2.86 13.59
C LEU A 8 -1.67 1.71 12.72
N ARG A 9 -1.48 0.47 13.18
CA ARG A 9 -2.02 -0.76 12.57
C ARG A 9 -3.54 -0.71 12.38
N ILE A 10 -4.28 -0.39 13.43
CA ILE A 10 -5.74 -0.29 13.37
C ILE A 10 -6.15 0.84 12.42
N ALA A 11 -5.45 1.97 12.47
CA ALA A 11 -5.75 3.11 11.60
C ALA A 11 -5.53 2.75 10.12
N VAL A 12 -4.40 2.13 9.77
CA VAL A 12 -4.11 1.65 8.41
C VAL A 12 -5.11 0.59 7.98
N ALA A 13 -5.44 -0.39 8.84
CA ALA A 13 -6.42 -1.43 8.52
C ALA A 13 -7.78 -0.85 8.12
N ARG A 14 -8.26 0.20 8.80
CA ARG A 14 -9.51 0.90 8.42
C ARG A 14 -9.43 1.57 7.04
N TYR A 15 -8.27 2.07 6.63
CA TYR A 15 -8.10 2.59 5.27
C TYR A 15 -8.08 1.46 4.26
N VAL A 16 -7.38 0.35 4.54
CA VAL A 16 -7.35 -0.83 3.67
C VAL A 16 -8.75 -1.38 3.44
N GLU A 17 -9.56 -1.52 4.48
CA GLU A 17 -10.95 -1.97 4.35
C GLU A 17 -11.78 -1.03 3.47
N ARG A 18 -11.61 0.29 3.61
CA ARG A 18 -12.29 1.27 2.74
C ARG A 18 -11.84 1.14 1.30
N ILE A 19 -10.54 0.97 1.04
CA ILE A 19 -9.99 0.77 -0.30
C ILE A 19 -10.55 -0.52 -0.93
N LYS A 20 -10.61 -1.62 -0.16
CA LYS A 20 -11.20 -2.89 -0.63
C LYS A 20 -12.67 -2.73 -0.99
N LYS A 21 -13.47 -2.08 -0.15
CA LYS A 21 -14.89 -1.81 -0.46
C LYS A 21 -15.05 -0.94 -1.72
N LEU A 22 -14.20 0.06 -1.89
CA LEU A 22 -14.21 0.88 -3.11
C LEU A 22 -13.79 0.06 -4.34
N SER A 23 -12.89 -0.91 -4.20
CA SER A 23 -12.47 -1.77 -5.31
C SER A 23 -13.58 -2.73 -5.80
N GLU A 24 -14.59 -3.01 -4.98
CA GLU A 24 -15.71 -3.90 -5.36
C GLU A 24 -16.60 -3.30 -6.45
N VAL A 25 -16.61 -1.96 -6.59
CA VAL A 25 -17.40 -1.28 -7.64
C VAL A 25 -16.60 -0.97 -8.90
N LEU A 26 -15.31 -1.35 -8.94
CA LEU A 26 -14.44 -1.14 -10.08
C LEU A 26 -14.46 -2.33 -11.05
N PRO A 27 -14.04 -2.14 -12.30
CA PRO A 27 -13.79 -3.25 -13.23
C PRO A 27 -12.84 -4.30 -12.64
N PRO A 28 -12.97 -5.58 -13.03
CA PRO A 28 -12.14 -6.66 -12.49
C PRO A 28 -10.63 -6.42 -12.61
N GLU A 29 -10.19 -5.83 -13.73
CA GLU A 29 -8.78 -5.50 -13.97
C GLU A 29 -8.26 -4.46 -12.97
N GLU A 30 -9.02 -3.39 -12.71
CA GLU A 30 -8.66 -2.35 -11.74
C GLU A 30 -8.64 -2.90 -10.31
N ARG A 31 -9.62 -3.75 -9.98
CA ARG A 31 -9.66 -4.44 -8.69
C ARG A 31 -8.42 -5.29 -8.47
N GLN A 32 -7.97 -6.02 -9.49
CA GLN A 32 -6.76 -6.83 -9.41
C GLN A 32 -5.54 -5.95 -9.09
N TYR A 33 -5.38 -4.80 -9.75
CA TYR A 33 -4.29 -3.87 -9.43
C TYR A 33 -4.35 -3.33 -8.01
N ILE A 34 -5.54 -3.12 -7.44
CA ILE A 34 -5.69 -2.72 -6.04
C ILE A 34 -5.27 -3.86 -5.09
N GLU A 35 -5.65 -5.11 -5.39
CA GLU A 35 -5.23 -6.26 -4.60
C GLU A 35 -3.70 -6.45 -4.65
N GLU A 36 -3.09 -6.33 -5.82
CA GLU A 36 -1.63 -6.35 -6.02
C GLU A 36 -0.93 -5.18 -5.31
N PHE A 37 -1.53 -3.98 -5.37
CA PHE A 37 -1.06 -2.82 -4.63
C PHE A 37 -1.04 -3.12 -3.14
N LEU A 38 -2.07 -3.72 -2.56
CA LEU A 38 -2.17 -4.00 -1.12
C LEU A 38 -1.24 -5.13 -0.64
N GLN A 39 -0.65 -5.92 -1.53
CA GLN A 39 0.35 -6.94 -1.17
C GLN A 39 1.58 -6.29 -0.53
N ASP A 40 2.17 -6.93 0.49
CA ASP A 40 3.35 -6.45 1.24
C ASP A 40 3.14 -5.14 2.04
N LEU A 41 1.89 -4.70 2.19
CA LEU A 41 1.58 -3.52 3.01
C LEU A 41 2.00 -3.73 4.47
N GLU A 42 1.89 -4.94 5.00
CA GLU A 42 2.33 -5.26 6.37
C GLU A 42 3.84 -5.06 6.58
N THR A 43 4.65 -5.43 5.57
CA THR A 43 6.10 -5.15 5.59
C THR A 43 6.35 -3.65 5.61
N THR A 44 5.59 -2.89 4.82
CA THR A 44 5.70 -1.42 4.79
C THR A 44 5.31 -0.81 6.12
N LEU A 45 4.21 -1.27 6.70
CA LEU A 45 3.74 -0.82 8.00
C LEU A 45 4.76 -1.13 9.10
N SER A 46 5.40 -2.29 9.05
CA SER A 46 6.47 -2.64 9.98
C SER A 46 7.65 -1.69 9.87
N LEU A 47 8.13 -1.40 8.64
CA LEU A 47 9.22 -0.44 8.39
C LEU A 47 8.89 0.96 8.93
N CYS A 48 7.70 1.48 8.64
CA CYS A 48 7.24 2.79 9.11
C CYS A 48 7.09 2.83 10.64
N SER A 49 6.71 1.72 11.27
CA SER A 49 6.58 1.63 12.72
C SER A 49 7.94 1.77 13.42
N TYR A 50 9.02 1.25 12.81
CA TYR A 50 10.39 1.41 13.34
C TYR A 50 10.91 2.85 13.24
N THR A 51 10.43 3.64 12.27
CA THR A 51 10.87 5.03 12.06
C THR A 51 10.04 6.05 12.82
N GLY A 52 9.07 5.62 13.62
CA GLY A 52 8.22 6.50 14.43
C GLY A 52 7.10 7.20 13.66
N VAL A 53 6.76 6.73 12.45
CA VAL A 53 5.61 7.23 11.68
C VAL A 53 4.34 6.99 12.49
N ALA A 54 3.51 8.02 12.64
CA ALA A 54 2.23 7.94 13.35
C ALA A 54 1.02 8.15 12.43
N ASP A 55 1.23 8.61 11.20
CA ASP A 55 0.16 8.87 10.24
C ASP A 55 -0.10 7.64 9.34
N PRO A 56 -1.31 7.07 9.34
CA PRO A 56 -1.67 5.96 8.46
C PRO A 56 -1.62 6.29 6.96
N LEU A 57 -1.83 7.55 6.56
CA LEU A 57 -1.73 7.98 5.17
C LEU A 57 -0.27 8.02 4.70
N GLU A 58 0.66 8.38 5.58
CA GLU A 58 2.09 8.34 5.28
C GLU A 58 2.55 6.90 4.97
N VAL A 59 2.03 5.91 5.70
CA VAL A 59 2.29 4.49 5.43
C VAL A 59 1.79 4.09 4.03
N LEU A 60 0.56 4.48 3.66
CA LEU A 60 -0.01 4.18 2.34
C LEU A 60 0.74 4.88 1.21
N PHE A 61 1.13 6.14 1.43
CA PHE A 61 1.91 6.91 0.46
C PHE A 61 3.29 6.31 0.25
N PHE A 62 3.99 5.96 1.32
CA PHE A 62 5.28 5.28 1.22
C PHE A 62 5.15 3.92 0.54
N HIS A 63 4.08 3.17 0.83
CA HIS A 63 3.79 1.90 0.16
C HIS A 63 3.59 2.08 -1.35
N PHE A 64 2.86 3.13 -1.75
CA PHE A 64 2.70 3.50 -3.15
C PHE A 64 4.02 3.79 -3.86
N ILE A 65 4.90 4.57 -3.23
CA ILE A 65 6.26 4.80 -3.77
C ILE A 65 7.01 3.48 -3.95
N ARG A 66 6.97 2.57 -2.95
CA ARG A 66 7.64 1.27 -3.04
C ARG A 66 7.13 0.43 -4.22
N LYS A 67 5.81 0.38 -4.42
CA LYS A 67 5.21 -0.36 -5.55
C LYS A 67 5.58 0.25 -6.89
N LEU A 68 5.61 1.58 -7.02
CA LEU A 68 6.07 2.25 -8.25
C LEU A 68 7.53 1.91 -8.59
N VAL A 69 8.42 1.88 -7.58
CA VAL A 69 9.82 1.51 -7.79
C VAL A 69 9.95 0.04 -8.21
N GLN A 70 9.18 -0.86 -7.60
CA GLN A 70 9.16 -2.28 -7.98
C GLN A 70 8.65 -2.48 -9.42
N PHE A 71 7.59 -1.77 -9.80
CA PHE A 71 7.06 -1.81 -11.17
C PHE A 71 8.08 -1.31 -12.20
N LYS A 72 8.76 -0.19 -11.90
CA LYS A 72 9.85 0.32 -12.74
C LYS A 72 11.01 -0.65 -12.84
N ALA A 73 11.41 -1.27 -11.72
CA ALA A 73 12.48 -2.25 -11.68
C ALA A 73 12.14 -3.50 -12.49
N TYR A 74 10.89 -3.99 -12.40
CA TYR A 74 10.38 -5.08 -13.21
C TYR A 74 10.45 -4.75 -14.70
N ASN A 75 9.91 -3.60 -15.11
CA ASN A 75 9.95 -3.17 -16.51
C ASN A 75 11.37 -2.89 -17.04
N THR A 76 12.31 -2.54 -16.17
CA THR A 76 13.72 -2.35 -16.55
C THR A 76 14.43 -3.69 -16.71
N LYS A 77 14.16 -4.65 -15.81
CA LYS A 77 14.80 -5.97 -15.79
C LYS A 77 14.26 -6.93 -16.85
N TYR A 78 12.98 -6.78 -17.21
CA TYR A 78 12.29 -7.63 -18.19
C TYR A 78 11.89 -6.87 -19.45
N LYS A 79 12.46 -5.69 -19.69
CA LYS A 79 12.36 -5.07 -21.02
C LYS A 79 12.93 -6.09 -22.01
N PRO A 80 12.14 -6.61 -22.97
CA PRO A 80 12.73 -7.43 -24.01
C PRO A 80 13.77 -6.54 -24.68
N LEU A 81 14.99 -7.07 -24.83
CA LEU A 81 15.99 -6.54 -25.75
C LEU A 81 15.34 -6.57 -27.14
N GLY A 82 14.58 -5.52 -27.44
CA GLY A 82 13.80 -5.41 -28.65
C GLY A 82 14.74 -5.07 -29.78
N ARG A 83 15.06 -6.12 -30.55
CA ARG A 83 15.50 -6.17 -31.96
C ARG A 83 16.78 -5.41 -32.33
#